data_AF-A0A4W4E4Y7-F1
#
_entry.id   AF-A0A4W4E4Y7-F1
#
_cell.length_a   1.000
_cell.length_b   1.000
_cell.length_c   1.000
_cell.angle_alpha   90.00
_cell.angle_beta   90.00
_cell.angle_gamma   90.00
#
_symmetry.space_group_name_H-M   'P 1'
#
loop_
_entity.id
_entity.type
_entity.pdbx_description
1 polymer ?
#
loop_
_entity_poly.entity_id
_entity_poly.type
_entity_poly.pdbx_seq_one_letter_code
_entity_poly.pdbx_strand_id
1 'polypeptide(L)'
;DNMTKERDQLQKMCFKGWTKFGSSYYYFSNERKKWTESRQYCREMGADLVIINSREEQEFIKEVNIYAWIGLSDAQTEGSWKWVDGSPLTTVYWRTGEPNDTGKDEDCAVYSNEVVSLNSWNDIPCSYETGWICERTVAPMWL
;
A
#
# COMPACT_ATOMS: atom_id res chain seq x y z
N ASP A 1 -23.41 2.39 23.00
CA ASP A 1 -24.83 1.97 23.11
C ASP A 1 -25.08 0.79 22.16
N ASN A 2 -26.34 0.38 21.92
CA ASN A 2 -26.64 -0.71 20.99
C ASN A 2 -26.27 -0.37 19.53
N MET A 3 -26.38 0.90 19.14
CA MET A 3 -25.99 1.40 17.81
C MET A 3 -24.49 1.28 17.57
N THR A 4 -23.66 1.52 18.58
CA THR A 4 -22.20 1.32 18.48
C THR A 4 -21.86 -0.15 18.22
N LYS A 5 -22.52 -1.08 18.91
CA LYS A 5 -22.27 -2.52 18.78
C LYS A 5 -22.65 -3.07 17.41
N GLU A 6 -23.80 -2.67 16.87
CA GLU A 6 -24.25 -3.07 15.53
C GLU A 6 -23.32 -2.50 14.45
N ARG A 7 -22.86 -1.25 14.60
CA ARG A 7 -21.89 -0.62 13.70
C ARG A 7 -20.54 -1.35 13.69
N ASP A 8 -20.03 -1.71 14.86
CA ASP A 8 -18.78 -2.48 14.98
C ASP A 8 -18.92 -3.87 14.34
N GLN A 9 -20.08 -4.51 14.46
CA GLN A 9 -20.37 -5.78 13.81
C GLN A 9 -20.43 -5.65 12.28
N LEU A 10 -21.10 -4.63 11.76
CA LEU A 10 -21.17 -4.36 10.32
C LEU A 10 -19.78 -4.02 9.75
N GLN A 11 -18.97 -3.23 10.47
CA GLN A 11 -17.57 -2.99 10.08
C GLN A 11 -16.78 -4.30 10.06
N LYS A 12 -16.86 -5.14 11.09
CA LYS A 12 -16.19 -6.45 11.09
C LYS A 12 -16.59 -7.34 9.90
N MET A 13 -17.85 -7.29 9.47
CA MET A 13 -18.31 -8.07 8.31
C MET A 13 -17.80 -7.49 6.98
N CYS A 14 -17.86 -6.16 6.80
CA CYS A 14 -17.36 -5.48 5.60
C CYS A 14 -15.83 -5.59 5.41
N PHE A 15 -15.10 -5.89 6.48
CA PHE A 15 -13.65 -6.00 6.50
C PHE A 15 -13.18 -7.42 6.85
N LYS A 16 -14.02 -8.43 6.66
CA LYS A 16 -13.59 -9.82 6.82
C LYS A 16 -12.42 -10.11 5.85
N GLY A 17 -11.27 -10.50 6.38
CA GLY A 17 -10.04 -10.70 5.60
C GLY A 17 -9.13 -9.47 5.51
N TRP A 18 -9.50 -8.34 6.14
CA TRP A 18 -8.66 -7.16 6.28
C TRP A 18 -8.12 -7.04 7.70
N THR A 19 -6.89 -6.55 7.82
CA THR A 19 -6.24 -6.29 9.10
C THR A 19 -6.42 -4.82 9.48
N LYS A 20 -6.84 -4.53 10.71
CA LYS A 20 -6.95 -3.16 11.21
C LYS A 20 -5.63 -2.71 11.80
N PHE A 21 -5.18 -1.51 11.42
CA PHE A 21 -4.07 -0.81 12.06
C PHE A 21 -4.40 0.70 12.09
N GLY A 22 -4.27 1.32 13.27
CA GLY A 22 -4.73 2.70 13.47
C GLY A 22 -6.21 2.91 13.08
N SER A 23 -6.45 3.89 12.21
CA SER A 23 -7.76 4.23 11.64
C SER A 23 -8.02 3.61 10.25
N SER A 24 -7.13 2.75 9.78
CA SER A 24 -7.19 2.15 8.44
C SER A 24 -7.38 0.63 8.53
N TYR A 25 -7.82 0.06 7.43
CA TYR A 25 -7.88 -1.38 7.19
C TYR A 25 -7.02 -1.72 5.99
N TYR A 26 -6.30 -2.83 6.08
CA TYR A 26 -5.34 -3.27 5.10
C TYR A 26 -5.70 -4.65 4.56
N TYR A 27 -5.65 -4.81 3.25
CA TYR A 27 -5.78 -6.10 2.60
C TYR A 27 -4.45 -6.48 1.98
N PHE A 28 -3.97 -7.68 2.31
CA PHE A 28 -2.76 -8.26 1.77
C PHE A 28 -3.17 -9.35 0.79
N SER A 29 -2.79 -9.19 -0.48
CA SER A 29 -3.21 -10.12 -1.51
C SER A 29 -2.59 -11.51 -1.34
N ASN A 30 -3.31 -12.51 -1.84
CA ASN A 30 -2.82 -13.89 -2.03
C ASN A 30 -2.61 -14.24 -3.51
N GLU A 31 -2.89 -13.30 -4.42
CA GLU A 31 -2.65 -13.40 -5.85
C GLU A 31 -1.58 -12.39 -6.27
N ARG A 32 -1.16 -12.49 -7.53
CA ARG A 32 -0.21 -11.56 -8.15
C ARG A 32 -0.86 -10.86 -9.34
N LYS A 33 -0.63 -9.55 -9.47
CA LYS A 33 -1.15 -8.70 -10.55
C LYS A 33 -0.18 -7.58 -10.89
N LYS A 34 -0.39 -6.92 -12.03
CA LYS A 34 0.34 -5.69 -12.38
C LYS A 34 -0.02 -4.55 -11.45
N TRP A 35 0.80 -3.51 -11.38
CA TRP A 35 0.54 -2.37 -10.49
C TRP A 35 -0.83 -1.73 -10.78
N THR A 36 -1.17 -1.53 -12.05
CA THR A 36 -2.45 -0.92 -12.47
C THR A 36 -3.66 -1.79 -12.14
N GLU A 37 -3.56 -3.10 -12.34
CA GLU A 37 -4.60 -4.09 -12.02
C GLU A 37 -4.79 -4.22 -10.50
N SER A 38 -3.69 -4.19 -9.74
CA SER A 38 -3.70 -4.20 -8.28
C SER A 38 -4.41 -2.96 -7.73
N ARG A 39 -4.10 -1.79 -8.30
CA ARG A 39 -4.77 -0.53 -7.96
C ARG A 39 -6.25 -0.57 -8.27
N GLN A 40 -6.61 -1.10 -9.44
CA GLN A 40 -8.00 -1.28 -9.83
C GLN A 40 -8.74 -2.16 -8.82
N TYR A 41 -8.16 -3.30 -8.41
CA TYR A 41 -8.74 -4.17 -7.40
C TYR A 41 -9.00 -3.43 -6.08
N CYS A 42 -8.03 -2.66 -5.58
CA CYS A 42 -8.23 -1.88 -4.36
C CYS A 42 -9.39 -0.89 -4.50
N ARG A 43 -9.48 -0.20 -5.64
CA ARG A 43 -10.58 0.75 -5.92
C ARG A 43 -11.95 0.10 -5.99
N GLU A 44 -12.05 -1.09 -6.58
CA GLU A 44 -13.29 -1.87 -6.59
C GLU A 44 -13.76 -2.27 -5.17
N MET A 45 -12.83 -2.35 -4.21
CA MET A 45 -13.10 -2.60 -2.80
C MET A 45 -13.32 -1.32 -1.96
N GLY A 46 -13.38 -0.16 -2.61
CA GLY A 46 -13.49 1.14 -1.93
C GLY A 46 -12.23 1.55 -1.17
N ALA A 47 -11.06 1.08 -1.62
CA ALA A 47 -9.72 1.35 -1.11
C ALA A 47 -8.86 1.97 -2.22
N ASP A 48 -7.57 2.20 -1.98
CA ASP A 48 -6.56 2.35 -3.05
C ASP A 48 -5.31 1.53 -2.63
N LEU A 49 -4.26 1.48 -3.44
CA LEU A 49 -2.99 0.91 -2.98
C LEU A 49 -2.47 1.67 -1.76
N VAL A 50 -1.84 0.97 -0.82
CA VAL A 50 -1.40 1.55 0.45
C VAL A 50 -0.49 2.77 0.27
N ILE A 51 -0.74 3.81 1.06
CA ILE A 51 0.09 5.00 1.13
C ILE A 51 0.84 4.92 2.45
N ILE A 52 2.16 4.80 2.40
CA ILE A 52 2.96 4.67 3.62
C ILE A 52 3.54 6.03 3.98
N ASN A 53 2.82 6.77 4.83
CA ASN A 53 3.18 8.15 5.17
C ASN A 53 3.73 8.33 6.59
N SER A 54 3.76 7.26 7.38
CA SER A 54 4.25 7.26 8.76
C SER A 54 5.22 6.12 9.04
N ARG A 55 6.05 6.30 10.06
CA ARG A 55 6.98 5.27 10.51
C ARG A 55 6.24 4.07 11.11
N GLU A 56 5.18 4.35 11.85
CA GLU A 56 4.35 3.35 12.51
C GLU A 56 3.68 2.43 11.48
N GLU A 57 3.25 2.99 10.34
CA GLU A 57 2.69 2.22 9.23
C GLU A 57 3.74 1.38 8.51
N GLN A 58 4.94 1.93 8.26
CA GLN A 58 6.05 1.13 7.72
C GLN A 58 6.44 -0.01 8.67
N GLU A 59 6.47 0.25 9.99
CA GLU A 59 6.70 -0.78 11.02
C GLU A 59 5.61 -1.85 10.99
N PHE A 60 4.34 -1.47 10.84
CA PHE A 60 3.23 -2.41 10.71
C PHE A 60 3.35 -3.30 9.45
N ILE A 61 3.64 -2.71 8.30
CA ILE A 61 3.79 -3.44 7.03
C ILE A 61 4.99 -4.38 7.07
N LYS A 62 6.08 -3.99 7.76
CA LYS A 62 7.28 -4.81 7.92
C LYS A 62 7.01 -6.17 8.57
N GLU A 63 5.98 -6.28 9.42
CA GLU A 63 5.61 -7.54 10.07
C GLU A 63 4.89 -8.53 9.13
N VAL A 64 4.60 -8.12 7.89
CA VAL A 64 3.90 -8.93 6.89
C VAL A 64 4.88 -9.58 5.93
N ASN A 65 4.81 -10.90 5.81
CA ASN A 65 5.67 -11.68 4.94
C ASN A 65 5.17 -11.66 3.47
N ILE A 66 5.25 -10.51 2.81
CA ILE A 66 4.80 -10.31 1.43
C ILE A 66 5.76 -9.44 0.62
N TYR A 67 5.95 -9.76 -0.66
CA TYR A 67 6.56 -8.87 -1.65
C TYR A 67 5.43 -8.28 -2.49
N ALA A 68 5.19 -6.97 -2.38
CA ALA A 68 3.94 -6.39 -2.85
C ALA A 68 4.04 -4.94 -3.33
N TRP A 69 3.23 -4.62 -4.33
CA TRP A 69 2.96 -3.25 -4.76
C TRP A 69 2.45 -2.38 -3.62
N ILE A 70 3.01 -1.17 -3.56
CA ILE A 70 2.50 -0.06 -2.75
C ILE A 70 2.04 1.08 -3.68
N GLY A 71 1.33 2.05 -3.13
CA GLY A 71 0.69 3.12 -3.88
C GLY A 71 1.64 4.22 -4.35
N LEU A 72 2.89 3.92 -4.68
CA LEU A 72 3.92 4.88 -5.04
C LEU A 72 4.43 4.60 -6.47
N SER A 73 4.42 5.63 -7.32
CA SER A 73 4.92 5.55 -8.70
C SER A 73 5.49 6.90 -9.16
N ASP A 74 6.44 6.88 -10.09
CA ASP A 74 6.89 8.06 -10.83
C ASP A 74 6.66 7.95 -12.35
N ALA A 75 5.89 6.96 -12.80
CA ALA A 75 5.51 6.73 -14.22
C ALA A 75 4.96 7.94 -14.99
N GLN A 76 4.48 8.98 -14.29
CA GLN A 76 4.05 10.24 -14.93
C GLN A 76 5.22 11.16 -15.28
N THR A 77 6.28 11.15 -14.48
CA THR A 77 7.45 12.00 -14.60
C THR A 77 8.60 11.35 -13.83
N GLU A 78 9.53 10.74 -14.56
CA GLU A 78 10.73 10.07 -14.03
C GLU A 78 11.42 10.89 -12.93
N GLY A 79 11.72 10.24 -11.80
CA GLY A 79 12.31 10.85 -10.61
C GLY A 79 11.33 11.69 -9.76
N SER A 80 10.06 11.81 -10.15
CA SER A 80 9.01 12.53 -9.41
C SER A 80 7.98 11.56 -8.82
N TRP A 81 8.38 10.87 -7.76
CA TRP A 81 7.54 9.91 -7.03
C TRP A 81 6.31 10.56 -6.38
N LYS A 82 5.14 10.01 -6.68
CA LYS A 82 3.85 10.43 -6.13
C LYS A 82 3.05 9.24 -5.62
N TRP A 83 2.32 9.49 -4.54
CA TRP A 83 1.35 8.55 -4.04
C TRP A 83 0.11 8.49 -4.94
N VAL A 84 -0.65 7.41 -4.84
CA VAL A 84 -1.89 7.20 -5.59
C VAL A 84 -2.96 8.28 -5.33
N ASP A 85 -2.93 8.96 -4.18
CA ASP A 85 -3.79 10.12 -3.88
C ASP A 85 -3.30 11.45 -4.50
N GLY A 86 -2.13 11.42 -5.16
CA GLY A 86 -1.49 12.58 -5.79
C GLY A 86 -0.59 13.39 -4.85
N SER A 87 -0.50 13.01 -3.57
CA SER A 87 0.43 13.66 -2.62
C SER A 87 1.89 13.37 -2.98
N PRO A 88 2.80 14.33 -2.75
CA PRO A 88 4.22 14.12 -3.01
C PRO A 88 4.83 13.17 -1.98
N LEU A 89 5.91 12.49 -2.36
CA LEU A 89 6.69 11.67 -1.44
C LEU A 89 7.41 12.54 -0.40
N THR A 90 7.01 12.48 0.87
CA THR A 90 7.65 13.22 1.98
C THR A 90 8.46 12.35 2.93
N THR A 91 8.11 11.06 3.04
CA THR A 91 8.75 10.08 3.91
C THR A 91 9.23 8.93 3.05
N VAL A 92 10.47 8.48 3.28
CA VAL A 92 11.18 7.59 2.37
C VAL A 92 11.70 6.36 3.09
N TYR A 93 11.46 5.19 2.51
CA TYR A 93 11.92 3.90 3.01
C TYR A 93 12.53 3.02 1.90
N TRP A 94 13.17 3.64 0.91
CA TRP A 94 13.95 2.94 -0.11
C TRP A 94 15.05 2.08 0.52
N ARG A 95 15.22 0.87 -0.01
CA ARG A 95 16.39 0.04 0.28
C ARG A 95 17.67 0.77 -0.17
N THR A 96 18.79 0.48 0.46
CA THR A 96 20.09 1.00 0.02
C THR A 96 20.34 0.70 -1.45
N GLY A 97 20.51 1.74 -2.25
CA GLY A 97 20.70 1.65 -3.70
C GLY A 97 19.47 2.00 -4.52
N GLU A 98 18.29 2.05 -3.90
CA GLU A 98 17.00 2.31 -4.56
C GLU A 98 16.52 3.76 -4.37
N PRO A 99 15.65 4.27 -5.26
CA PRO A 99 15.27 3.67 -6.53
C PRO A 99 16.41 3.77 -7.54
N ASN A 100 16.61 2.75 -8.37
CA ASN A 100 17.77 2.64 -9.24
C ASN A 100 17.45 2.72 -10.75
N ASP A 101 16.16 2.69 -11.10
CA ASP A 101 15.65 2.76 -12.47
C ASP A 101 16.36 1.76 -13.43
N THR A 102 16.45 0.49 -13.04
CA THR A 102 17.17 -0.53 -13.82
C THR A 102 16.52 -0.70 -15.19
N GLY A 103 17.28 -0.37 -16.23
CA GLY A 103 16.80 -0.49 -17.60
C GLY A 103 15.91 0.65 -18.08
N LYS A 104 15.71 1.70 -17.25
CA LYS A 104 14.90 2.88 -17.57
C LYS A 104 13.41 2.57 -17.75
N ASP A 105 12.88 1.74 -16.86
CA ASP A 105 11.51 1.21 -16.92
C ASP A 105 10.99 0.82 -15.52
N GLU A 106 11.61 1.27 -14.42
CA GLU A 106 11.19 0.89 -13.05
C GLU A 106 10.36 1.99 -12.39
N ASP A 107 9.11 2.14 -12.84
CA ASP A 107 8.31 3.30 -12.43
C ASP A 107 7.34 3.06 -11.25
N CYS A 108 7.35 1.85 -10.67
CA CYS A 108 6.39 1.43 -9.64
C CYS A 108 7.09 0.83 -8.42
N ALA A 109 6.68 1.27 -7.23
CA ALA A 109 7.30 0.82 -5.99
C ALA A 109 6.64 -0.42 -5.41
N VAL A 110 7.47 -1.29 -4.84
CA VAL A 110 7.08 -2.42 -3.98
C VAL A 110 7.64 -2.26 -2.58
N TYR A 111 6.94 -2.83 -1.60
CA TYR A 111 7.54 -3.26 -0.34
C TYR A 111 8.16 -4.66 -0.53
N SER A 112 9.40 -4.84 -0.08
CA SER A 112 10.11 -6.12 -0.08
C SER A 112 10.28 -6.68 1.32
N ASN A 113 9.77 -7.89 1.55
CA ASN A 113 10.00 -8.67 2.78
C ASN A 113 11.37 -9.36 2.82
N GLU A 114 12.21 -9.23 1.80
CA GLU A 114 13.53 -9.87 1.75
C GLU A 114 14.55 -9.23 2.70
N VAL A 115 14.30 -7.98 3.11
CA VAL A 115 15.16 -7.23 4.03
C VAL A 115 14.40 -6.95 5.31
N VAL A 116 14.94 -7.39 6.45
CA VAL A 116 14.36 -7.11 7.78
C VAL A 116 14.77 -5.69 8.25
N SER A 117 14.36 -4.68 7.49
CA SER A 117 14.65 -3.26 7.72
C SER A 117 13.40 -2.42 7.49
N LEU A 118 13.37 -1.19 8.03
CA LEU A 118 12.38 -0.21 7.60
C LEU A 118 12.67 0.25 6.17
N ASN A 119 13.93 0.29 5.77
CA ASN A 119 14.34 0.64 4.42
C ASN A 119 14.26 -0.59 3.52
N SER A 120 13.08 -0.81 2.95
CA SER A 120 12.72 -2.05 2.25
C SER A 120 11.94 -1.86 0.95
N TRP A 121 11.82 -0.62 0.46
CA TRP A 121 11.18 -0.37 -0.83
C TRP A 121 12.15 -0.57 -1.98
N ASN A 122 11.60 -0.98 -3.12
CA ASN A 122 12.26 -1.14 -4.41
C ASN A 122 11.36 -0.57 -5.49
N ASP A 123 11.92 0.01 -6.54
CA ASP A 123 11.26 0.26 -7.80
C ASP A 123 11.43 -0.95 -8.72
N ILE A 124 10.40 -1.31 -9.47
CA ILE A 124 10.46 -2.36 -10.50
C ILE A 124 9.50 -2.02 -11.64
N PRO A 125 9.59 -2.68 -12.82
CA PRO A 125 8.68 -2.39 -13.91
C PRO A 125 7.23 -2.64 -13.53
N CYS A 126 6.36 -1.65 -13.74
CA CYS A 126 4.94 -1.70 -13.40
C CYS A 126 4.19 -2.88 -14.05
N SER A 127 4.77 -3.46 -15.12
CA SER A 127 4.26 -4.61 -15.86
C SER A 127 4.49 -5.96 -15.16
N TYR A 128 5.31 -6.02 -14.12
CA TYR A 128 5.54 -7.23 -13.33
C TYR A 128 4.32 -7.62 -12.51
N GLU A 129 4.19 -8.91 -12.21
CA GLU A 129 3.12 -9.40 -11.35
C GLU A 129 3.66 -9.68 -9.95
N THR A 130 3.16 -8.95 -8.95
CA THR A 130 3.54 -9.09 -7.54
C THR A 130 2.31 -9.11 -6.65
N GLY A 131 2.45 -9.39 -5.36
CA GLY A 131 1.36 -9.14 -4.42
C GLY A 131 0.99 -7.66 -4.38
N TRP A 132 -0.07 -7.29 -3.67
CA TRP A 132 -0.39 -5.89 -3.46
C TRP A 132 -1.01 -5.68 -2.08
N ILE A 133 -0.90 -4.45 -1.61
CA ILE A 133 -1.49 -4.04 -0.34
C ILE A 133 -2.50 -2.93 -0.63
N CYS A 134 -3.77 -3.18 -0.29
CA CYS A 134 -4.78 -2.13 -0.29
C CYS A 134 -4.87 -1.48 1.07
N GLU A 135 -5.16 -0.18 1.10
CA GLU A 135 -5.52 0.54 2.31
C GLU A 135 -6.87 1.24 2.13
N ARG A 136 -7.75 1.05 3.12
CA ARG A 136 -9.00 1.80 3.25
C ARG A 136 -9.00 2.58 4.56
N THR A 137 -8.83 3.89 4.47
CA THR A 137 -8.99 4.79 5.61
C THR A 137 -10.46 4.86 6.02
N VAL A 138 -10.75 4.65 7.29
CA VAL A 138 -12.08 4.93 7.82
C VAL A 138 -12.09 6.38 8.27
N ALA A 139 -12.72 7.24 7.48
CA ALA A 139 -12.98 8.61 7.92
C ALA A 139 -13.69 8.56 9.29
N PRO A 140 -13.28 9.38 10.28
CA PRO A 140 -14.05 9.50 11.51
C PRO A 140 -15.47 9.91 11.12
N MET A 141 -16.48 9.17 11.59
CA MET A 141 -17.89 9.39 11.24
C MET A 141 -18.46 10.58 12.02
N TRP A 142 -17.79 11.72 11.90
CA TRP A 142 -18.22 13.01 12.39
C TRP A 142 -18.11 14.01 11.23
N LEU A 143 -19.07 13.91 10.31
CA LEU A 143 -19.62 15.03 9.54
C LEU A 143 -21.15 14.89 9.58
#